data_AF-A0A7X0PM99-F1
#
_entry.id   AF-A0A7X0PM99-F1
#
_cell.length_a   1.000
_cell.length_b   1.000
_cell.length_c   1.000
_cell.angle_alpha   90.00
_cell.angle_beta   90.00
_cell.angle_gamma   90.00
#
_symmetry.space_group_name_H-M   'P 1'
#
loop_
_entity.id
_entity.type
_entity.pdbx_description
1 polymer ?
#
loop_
_entity_poly.entity_id
_entity_poly.type
_entity_poly.pdbx_seq_one_letter_code
_entity_poly.pdbx_strand_id
1 'polypeptide(L)'
;MKQQHQPQARTQHATIRGHVTFTPGDGAPIAIPEGPVELITAPDSTTLSWTTEDETAGSAAIPKDQYNQYVKDGKIRLTKH
;
A
#
# COMPACT_ATOMS: atom_id res chain seq x y z
N MET A 1 16.72 -17.18 -23.40
CA MET A 1 15.42 -17.02 -22.71
C MET A 1 15.22 -15.55 -22.44
N LYS A 2 14.13 -14.95 -22.91
CA LYS A 2 13.93 -13.49 -22.90
C LYS A 2 13.64 -13.06 -21.46
N GLN A 3 14.57 -12.35 -20.83
CA GLN A 3 14.25 -11.60 -19.61
C GLN A 3 13.25 -10.52 -20.02
N GLN A 4 11.98 -10.79 -19.78
CA GLN A 4 10.91 -9.81 -19.96
C GLN A 4 11.20 -8.68 -18.98
N HIS A 5 11.29 -7.45 -19.49
CA HIS A 5 11.25 -6.25 -18.65
C HIS A 5 9.84 -6.16 -18.06
N GLN A 6 9.57 -6.94 -17.02
CA GLN A 6 8.45 -6.65 -16.14
C GLN A 6 8.79 -5.31 -15.48
N PRO A 7 7.87 -4.34 -15.44
CA PRO A 7 8.08 -3.17 -14.60
C PRO A 7 8.33 -3.68 -13.19
N GLN A 8 9.56 -3.57 -12.71
CA GLN A 8 9.98 -4.23 -11.48
C GLN A 8 9.19 -3.64 -10.32
N ALA A 9 8.28 -4.43 -9.76
CA ALA A 9 7.60 -4.07 -8.53
C ALA A 9 8.67 -3.86 -7.44
N ARG A 10 8.65 -2.71 -6.77
CA ARG A 10 9.62 -2.40 -5.71
C ARG A 10 8.99 -2.55 -4.35
N THR A 11 9.64 -3.35 -3.50
CA THR A 11 9.28 -3.50 -2.10
C THR A 11 9.89 -2.38 -1.26
N GLN A 12 9.08 -1.78 -0.38
CA GLN A 12 9.47 -0.70 0.54
C GLN A 12 8.68 -0.82 1.85
N HIS A 13 9.22 -0.29 2.95
CA HIS A 13 8.51 -0.22 4.21
C HIS A 13 7.95 1.19 4.46
N ALA A 14 6.77 1.27 5.05
CA ALA A 14 6.12 2.52 5.41
C ALA A 14 5.32 2.39 6.71
N THR A 15 4.75 3.50 7.16
CA THR A 15 3.82 3.55 8.28
C THR A 15 2.57 4.33 7.89
N ILE A 16 1.40 3.73 8.15
CA ILE A 16 0.09 4.39 8.07
C ILE A 16 -0.08 5.24 9.33
N ARG A 17 -0.37 6.53 9.15
CA ARG A 17 -0.54 7.54 10.22
C ARG A 17 -1.84 8.35 10.11
N GLY A 18 -2.76 7.90 9.29
CA GLY A 18 -4.04 8.56 9.11
C GLY A 18 -4.99 7.73 8.27
N HIS A 19 -6.11 8.34 7.90
CA HIS A 19 -7.20 7.64 7.21
C HIS A 19 -6.81 7.26 5.77
N VAL A 20 -6.39 6.01 5.61
CA VAL A 20 -6.12 5.35 4.33
C VAL A 20 -7.20 4.30 4.12
N THR A 21 -7.84 4.33 2.95
CA THR A 21 -8.90 3.36 2.61
C THR A 21 -8.61 2.67 1.29
N PHE A 22 -9.14 1.46 1.14
CA PHE A 22 -9.23 0.72 -0.11
C PHE A 22 -10.67 0.31 -0.38
N THR A 23 -11.03 0.11 -1.64
CA THR A 23 -12.39 -0.29 -2.03
C THR A 23 -12.34 -1.61 -2.80
N PRO A 24 -12.84 -2.72 -2.24
CA PRO A 24 -12.96 -3.98 -2.96
C PRO A 24 -14.12 -3.92 -3.98
N GLY A 25 -13.82 -3.95 -5.27
CA GLY A 25 -14.85 -3.86 -6.32
C GLY A 25 -15.67 -2.57 -6.20
N ASP A 26 -17.00 -2.71 -6.22
CA ASP A 26 -17.96 -1.60 -6.06
C ASP A 26 -18.44 -1.41 -4.61
N GLY A 27 -17.73 -2.01 -3.64
CA GLY A 27 -18.10 -1.96 -2.23
C GLY A 27 -17.89 -0.59 -1.57
N ALA A 28 -18.19 -0.52 -0.28
CA ALA A 28 -17.83 0.65 0.52
C ALA A 28 -16.30 0.69 0.76
N PRO A 29 -15.69 1.89 0.86
CA PRO A 29 -14.30 2.02 1.28
C PRO A 29 -14.08 1.42 2.67
N ILE A 30 -13.03 0.62 2.80
CA ILE A 30 -12.59 -0.02 4.04
C ILE A 30 -11.29 0.65 4.50
N ALA A 31 -11.21 1.02 5.77
CA ALA A 31 -10.01 1.62 6.35
C ALA A 31 -8.91 0.58 6.58
N ILE A 32 -7.68 0.96 6.23
CA ILE A 32 -6.47 0.23 6.60
C ILE A 32 -6.06 0.72 8.00
N PRO A 33 -5.76 -0.19 8.95
CA PRO A 33 -5.34 0.19 10.28
C PRO A 33 -4.03 1.00 10.27
N GLU A 34 -3.89 1.90 11.23
CA GLU A 34 -2.62 2.60 11.46
C GLU A 34 -1.54 1.60 11.90
N GLY A 35 -0.29 1.85 11.48
CA GLY A 35 0.82 0.96 11.81
C GLY A 35 1.79 0.68 10.67
N PRO A 36 2.77 -0.20 10.90
CA PRO A 36 3.78 -0.56 9.91
C PRO A 36 3.15 -1.36 8.77
N VAL A 37 3.56 -1.05 7.55
CA VAL A 37 3.10 -1.74 6.34
C VAL A 37 4.27 -2.02 5.41
N GLU A 38 4.18 -3.12 4.69
CA GLU A 38 5.01 -3.38 3.51
C GLU A 38 4.27 -2.90 2.27
N LEU A 39 5.00 -2.24 1.37
CA LEU A 39 4.49 -1.70 0.12
C LEU A 39 5.16 -2.39 -1.05
N ILE A 40 4.37 -2.92 -1.97
CA ILE A 40 4.83 -3.40 -3.27
C ILE A 40 4.32 -2.41 -4.32
N THR A 41 5.20 -1.56 -4.83
CA THR A 41 4.83 -0.52 -5.81
C THR A 41 5.05 -1.02 -7.23
N ALA A 42 3.99 -1.04 -8.02
CA ALA A 42 3.99 -1.26 -9.46
C ALA A 42 3.73 0.07 -10.20
N PRO A 43 3.77 0.13 -11.55
CA PRO A 43 3.55 1.37 -12.29
C PRO A 43 2.16 1.99 -12.09
N ASP A 44 1.14 1.16 -11.96
CA ASP A 44 -0.27 1.53 -11.95
C ASP A 44 -0.93 1.43 -10.57
N SER A 45 -0.30 0.71 -9.64
CA SER A 45 -0.85 0.38 -8.34
C SER A 45 0.23 0.21 -7.27
N THR A 46 -0.18 0.32 -6.01
CA THR A 46 0.64 -0.05 -4.86
C THR A 46 -0.16 -1.01 -4.01
N THR A 47 0.41 -2.19 -3.74
CA THR A 47 -0.13 -3.13 -2.77
C THR A 47 0.43 -2.82 -1.40
N LEU A 48 -0.46 -2.68 -0.41
CA LEU A 48 -0.14 -2.54 1.00
C LEU A 48 -0.41 -3.88 1.68
N SER A 49 0.51 -4.31 2.53
CA SER A 49 0.36 -5.48 3.38
C SER A 49 0.65 -5.10 4.82
N TRP A 50 -0.21 -5.52 5.74
CA TRP A 50 -0.14 -5.18 7.16
C TRP A 50 -0.55 -6.38 8.02
N THR A 51 -0.19 -6.33 9.30
CA THR A 51 -0.63 -7.29 10.30
C THR A 51 -1.30 -6.53 11.44
N THR A 52 -2.46 -6.99 11.88
CA THR A 52 -3.17 -6.41 13.03
C THR A 52 -2.62 -6.93 14.35
N GLU A 53 -3.07 -6.35 15.47
CA GLU A 53 -2.69 -6.81 16.83
C GLU A 53 -3.12 -8.26 17.09
N ASP A 54 -4.24 -8.70 16.51
CA ASP A 54 -4.73 -10.09 16.56
C ASP A 54 -4.01 -11.03 15.57
N GLU A 55 -2.79 -10.68 15.14
CA GLU A 55 -1.97 -11.43 14.17
C GLU A 55 -2.66 -11.71 12.81
N THR A 56 -3.71 -10.95 12.48
CA THR A 56 -4.43 -11.11 11.22
C THR A 56 -3.71 -10.32 10.13
N ALA A 57 -3.27 -11.02 9.08
CA ALA A 57 -2.67 -10.39 7.92
C ALA A 57 -3.74 -9.83 6.98
N GLY A 58 -3.56 -8.57 6.57
CA GLY A 58 -4.37 -7.90 5.57
C GLY A 58 -3.52 -7.46 4.37
N SER A 59 -4.13 -7.42 3.20
CA SER A 59 -3.49 -6.88 2.00
C SER A 59 -4.52 -6.22 1.09
N ALA A 60 -4.15 -5.09 0.49
CA ALA A 60 -4.98 -4.37 -0.46
C ALA A 60 -4.13 -3.64 -1.50
N ALA A 61 -4.56 -3.70 -2.76
CA ALA A 61 -4.01 -2.89 -3.83
C ALA A 61 -4.82 -1.59 -3.98
N ILE A 62 -4.13 -0.45 -4.05
CA ILE A 62 -4.74 0.85 -4.37
C ILE A 62 -4.11 1.42 -5.65
N PRO A 63 -4.85 2.25 -6.43
CA PRO A 63 -4.30 2.94 -7.58
C PRO A 63 -3.09 3.81 -7.22
N LYS A 64 -2.13 3.92 -8.14
CA LYS A 64 -0.88 4.66 -7.93
C LYS A 64 -1.13 6.13 -7.56
N ASP A 65 -2.12 6.76 -8.20
CA ASP A 65 -2.49 8.15 -7.89
C ASP A 65 -3.03 8.29 -6.47
N GLN A 66 -3.88 7.36 -6.02
CA GLN A 66 -4.40 7.36 -4.66
C GLN A 66 -3.28 7.17 -3.63
N TYR A 67 -2.37 6.24 -3.88
CA TYR A 67 -1.16 6.06 -3.06
C TYR A 67 -0.33 7.35 -2.98
N ASN A 68 -0.07 7.99 -4.12
CA ASN A 68 0.70 9.23 -4.17
C ASN A 68 0.04 10.35 -3.38
N GLN A 69 -1.30 10.47 -3.44
CA GLN A 69 -2.03 11.45 -2.62
C GLN A 69 -1.89 11.15 -1.13
N TYR A 70 -1.99 9.89 -0.70
CA TYR A 70 -1.80 9.54 0.71
C TYR A 70 -0.37 9.81 1.21
N VAL A 71 0.65 9.61 0.37
CA VAL A 71 2.03 9.99 0.70
C VAL A 71 2.18 11.50 0.80
N LYS A 72 1.60 12.25 -0.14
CA LYS A 72 1.62 13.72 -0.16
C LYS A 72 0.91 14.33 1.05
N ASP A 73 -0.22 13.75 1.44
CA ASP A 73 -0.98 14.11 2.65
C ASP A 73 -0.25 13.70 3.95
N GLY A 74 0.83 12.92 3.85
CA GLY A 74 1.57 12.40 5.00
C GLY A 74 0.86 11.28 5.76
N LYS A 75 -0.23 10.73 5.20
CA LYS A 75 -0.99 9.58 5.74
C LYS A 75 -0.24 8.27 5.57
N ILE A 76 0.55 8.15 4.50
CA ILE A 76 1.55 7.09 4.33
C ILE A 76 2.93 7.74 4.44
N ARG A 77 3.77 7.26 5.35
CA ARG A 77 5.16 7.73 5.48
C ARG A 77 6.13 6.61 5.15
N LEU A 78 6.93 6.80 4.11
CA LEU A 78 8.03 5.91 3.78
C LEU A 78 9.06 5.91 4.92
N THR A 79 9.42 4.72 5.37
CA THR A 79 10.49 4.54 6.35
C THR A 79 11.80 4.61 5.57
N LYS A 80 12.59 5.67 5.81
CA LYS A 80 13.96 5.72 5.30
C LYS A 80 14.81 4.81 6.19
N HIS A 81 15.43 3.80 5.59
CA HIS A 81 16.57 3.12 6.19
C HIS A 81 17.81 4.01 6.11
#